data_AF-A0A6N2WBU1-F1
#
_entry.id   AF-A0A6N2WBU1-F1
#
_cell.length_a   1.000
_cell.length_b   1.000
_cell.length_c   1.000
_cell.angle_alpha   90.00
_cell.angle_beta   90.00
_cell.angle_gamma   90.00
#
_symmetry.space_group_name_H-M   'P 1'
#
loop_
_entity.id
_entity.type
_entity.pdbx_description
1 polymer ?
#
loop_
_entity_poly.entity_id
_entity_poly.type
_entity_poly.pdbx_seq_one_letter_code
_entity_poly.pdbx_strand_id
1 'polypeptide(L)'
;MNQEYLKGIHSEMCSREAIIFQATENNIISFLKNSLFAERSEIRTLDGKRFLTTIKGKWIDICPDRIYLEEKLKPLILAVKEGRKMLLPLKQIKVEQLEGYRPPIPDWNYFFWLGCSDEEYENFRKQQKPKTVMYEAFGEKFPIQLKVDKYSMTGNLAIEMVNWKHRYPSSWAALTVDLNEVCEKDCSYVDTNHHGRKILSWIIENGLGEVTGQRNRSGYCTYEKIRFYPEKLKDCDPEGYQRYKIKFEET
;
A
#
# COMPACT_ATOMS: atom_id res chain seq x y z
N MET A 1 3.32 -14.02 14.24
CA MET A 1 4.38 -13.38 13.46
C MET A 1 4.90 -14.32 12.38
N ASN A 2 4.80 -13.89 11.12
CA ASN A 2 5.19 -14.65 9.94
C ASN A 2 6.50 -14.19 9.27
N GLN A 3 7.26 -13.30 9.90
CA GLN A 3 8.55 -12.85 9.38
C GLN A 3 9.69 -13.73 9.88
N GLU A 4 10.73 -13.86 9.06
CA GLU A 4 11.98 -14.52 9.43
C GLU A 4 13.01 -13.51 9.94
N TYR A 5 13.00 -12.30 9.38
CA TYR A 5 13.93 -11.22 9.70
C TYR A 5 13.19 -9.91 9.96
N LEU A 6 13.72 -9.15 10.91
CA LEU A 6 13.27 -7.81 11.25
C LEU A 6 14.47 -6.86 11.27
N LYS A 7 14.18 -5.57 11.20
CA LYS A 7 15.16 -4.52 11.47
C LYS A 7 14.68 -3.61 12.59
N GLY A 8 15.60 -3.29 13.50
CA GLY A 8 15.40 -2.34 14.58
C GLY A 8 16.11 -1.02 14.26
N ILE A 9 15.44 0.09 14.57
CA ILE A 9 15.95 1.45 14.40
C ILE A 9 15.67 2.22 15.69
N HIS A 10 16.60 3.05 16.17
CA HIS A 10 16.37 3.92 17.31
C HIS A 10 17.02 5.30 17.13
N SER A 11 16.55 6.30 17.89
CA SER A 11 16.91 7.72 17.71
C SER A 11 18.41 8.02 17.71
N GLU A 12 19.19 7.26 18.47
CA GLU A 12 20.65 7.47 18.57
C GLU A 12 21.44 6.86 17.39
N MET A 13 20.78 6.16 16.46
CA MET A 13 21.42 5.65 15.25
C MET A 13 21.54 6.75 14.20
N CYS A 14 22.58 6.68 13.37
CA CYS A 14 22.61 7.50 12.16
C CYS A 14 21.39 7.17 11.28
N SER A 15 20.84 8.16 10.57
CA SER A 15 19.57 8.05 9.83
C SER A 15 19.48 6.94 8.77
N ARG A 16 20.60 6.26 8.47
CA ARG A 16 20.71 5.14 7.52
C ARG A 16 21.04 3.79 8.18
N GLU A 17 21.28 3.77 9.49
CA GLU A 17 21.66 2.56 10.21
C GLU A 17 20.42 1.83 10.74
N ALA A 18 20.39 0.52 10.53
CA ALA A 18 19.38 -0.36 11.10
C ALA A 18 20.06 -1.66 11.51
N ILE A 19 19.69 -2.21 12.67
CA ILE A 19 20.18 -3.51 13.12
C ILE A 19 19.24 -4.57 12.58
N ILE A 20 19.74 -5.44 11.71
CA ILE A 20 18.97 -6.56 11.16
C ILE A 20 19.21 -7.80 12.02
N PHE A 21 18.14 -8.52 12.35
CA PHE A 21 18.19 -9.72 13.18
C PHE A 21 17.07 -10.71 12.82
N GLN A 22 17.26 -11.97 13.19
CA GLN A 22 16.21 -12.99 13.05
C GLN A 22 15.05 -12.67 13.99
N ALA A 23 13.82 -12.78 13.50
CA ALA A 23 12.56 -12.44 14.16
C ALA A 23 12.17 -13.44 15.28
N THR A 24 13.04 -13.60 16.28
CA THR A 24 12.79 -14.42 17.47
C THR A 24 12.40 -13.53 18.65
N GLU A 25 11.66 -14.07 19.63
CA GLU A 25 11.29 -13.33 20.84
C GLU A 25 12.53 -12.85 21.59
N ASN A 26 13.59 -13.69 21.65
CA ASN A 26 14.86 -13.31 22.27
C ASN A 26 15.49 -12.10 21.59
N ASN A 27 15.60 -12.10 20.26
CA ASN A 27 16.24 -11.01 19.54
C ASN A 27 15.41 -9.71 19.60
N ILE A 28 14.08 -9.82 19.48
CA ILE A 28 13.18 -8.68 19.63
C ILE A 28 13.40 -8.04 21.00
N ILE A 29 13.35 -8.82 22.08
CA ILE A 29 13.49 -8.30 23.44
C ILE A 29 14.93 -7.84 23.73
N SER A 30 15.94 -8.48 23.15
CA SER A 30 17.34 -8.03 23.26
C SER A 30 17.55 -6.68 22.58
N PHE A 31 16.97 -6.46 21.41
CA PHE A 31 16.97 -5.15 20.76
C PHE A 31 16.27 -4.11 21.65
N LEU A 32 15.07 -4.41 22.16
CA LEU A 32 14.32 -3.49 23.01
C LEU A 32 15.08 -3.12 24.29
N LYS A 33 15.74 -4.11 24.92
CA LYS A 33 16.60 -3.89 26.10
C LYS A 33 17.76 -2.95 25.77
N ASN A 34 18.41 -3.17 24.63
CA ASN A 34 19.55 -2.39 24.18
C ASN A 34 19.16 -0.97 23.72
N SER A 35 17.87 -0.69 23.46
CA SER A 35 17.40 0.60 23.00
C SER A 35 16.57 1.38 24.04
N LEU A 36 16.55 0.94 25.31
CA LEU A 36 15.74 1.57 26.38
C LEU A 36 16.06 3.04 26.65
N PHE A 37 17.30 3.46 26.36
CA PHE A 37 17.76 4.84 26.56
C PHE A 37 17.36 5.78 25.43
N ALA A 38 17.05 5.24 24.24
CA ALA A 38 16.69 6.03 23.08
C ALA A 38 15.33 6.72 23.28
N GLU A 39 15.20 7.94 22.77
CA GLU A 39 13.94 8.70 22.86
C GLU A 39 12.80 7.96 22.16
N ARG A 40 13.10 7.35 21.01
CA ARG A 40 12.19 6.50 20.24
C ARG A 40 12.94 5.35 19.59
N SER A 41 12.32 4.17 19.58
CA SER A 41 12.75 3.05 18.76
C SER A 41 11.58 2.42 18.03
N GLU A 42 11.87 1.68 16.97
CA GLU A 42 10.88 0.91 16.24
C GLU A 42 11.49 -0.36 15.67
N ILE A 43 10.66 -1.39 15.61
CA ILE A 43 10.98 -2.63 14.90
C ILE A 43 10.07 -2.71 13.68
N ARG A 44 10.65 -3.04 12.53
CA ARG A 44 9.95 -3.11 11.24
C ARG A 44 10.36 -4.36 10.47
N THR A 45 9.58 -4.73 9.46
CA THR A 45 10.04 -5.62 8.39
C THR A 45 11.17 -4.96 7.61
N LEU A 46 11.93 -5.76 6.83
CA LEU A 46 13.01 -5.22 6.02
C LEU A 46 12.53 -4.21 4.96
N ASP A 47 11.32 -4.38 4.44
CA ASP A 47 10.65 -3.46 3.51
C ASP A 47 9.88 -2.32 4.20
N GLY A 48 10.06 -2.13 5.52
CA GLY A 48 9.67 -0.91 6.23
C GLY A 48 8.27 -0.90 6.85
N LYS A 49 7.56 -2.03 6.85
CA LYS A 49 6.26 -2.18 7.52
C LYS A 49 6.46 -2.29 9.02
N ARG A 50 5.84 -1.39 9.78
CA ARG A 50 6.09 -1.25 11.21
C ARG A 50 5.44 -2.39 12.00
N PHE A 51 6.19 -2.95 12.95
CA PHE A 51 5.74 -4.00 13.87
C PHE A 51 5.41 -3.44 15.25
N LEU A 52 6.35 -2.74 15.89
CA LEU A 52 6.12 -2.10 17.18
C LEU A 52 6.95 -0.83 17.33
N THR A 53 6.57 0.01 18.29
CA THR A 53 7.30 1.20 18.71
C THR A 53 7.66 1.13 20.19
N THR A 54 8.70 1.88 20.56
CA THR A 54 9.03 2.20 21.95
C THR A 54 9.25 3.69 22.12
N ILE A 55 9.09 4.13 23.36
CA ILE A 55 9.53 5.44 23.85
C ILE A 55 10.47 5.22 25.03
N LYS A 56 11.28 6.23 25.34
CA LYS A 56 12.27 6.18 26.43
C LYS A 56 11.74 5.55 27.71
N GLY A 57 12.49 4.59 28.24
CA GLY A 57 12.17 3.88 29.47
C GLY A 57 11.05 2.84 29.36
N LYS A 58 10.36 2.72 28.21
CA LYS A 58 9.38 1.67 27.96
C LYS A 58 9.94 0.60 27.03
N TRP A 59 9.69 -0.66 27.37
CA TRP A 59 10.06 -1.80 26.54
C TRP A 59 9.22 -1.88 25.26
N ILE A 60 7.92 -1.59 25.35
CA ILE A 60 6.98 -1.53 24.24
C ILE A 60 6.01 -0.38 24.53
N ASP A 61 5.78 0.47 23.54
CA ASP A 61 4.77 1.52 23.58
C ASP A 61 3.51 1.07 22.85
N ILE A 62 3.64 0.76 21.55
CA ILE A 62 2.53 0.28 20.69
C ILE A 62 2.97 -0.98 19.95
N CYS A 63 2.13 -2.01 19.97
CA CYS A 63 2.25 -3.23 19.16
C CYS A 63 0.85 -3.63 18.68
N PRO A 64 0.53 -3.47 17.38
CA PRO A 64 -0.78 -3.84 16.84
C PRO A 64 -1.07 -5.34 16.92
N ASP A 65 -0.03 -6.18 16.88
CA ASP A 65 -0.18 -7.63 17.10
C ASP A 65 -0.43 -7.94 18.58
N ARG A 66 -1.69 -7.82 19.01
CA ARG A 66 -2.08 -8.02 20.41
C ARG A 66 -1.83 -9.46 20.87
N ILE A 67 -2.14 -10.44 20.04
CA ILE A 67 -1.97 -11.86 20.38
C ILE A 67 -0.49 -12.16 20.60
N TYR A 68 0.38 -11.77 19.66
CA TYR A 68 1.82 -11.99 19.81
C TYR A 68 2.40 -11.20 21.00
N LEU A 69 1.92 -9.98 21.24
CA LEU A 69 2.32 -9.19 22.41
C LEU A 69 2.00 -9.91 23.73
N GLU A 70 0.75 -10.33 23.92
CA GLU A 70 0.29 -10.95 25.17
C GLU A 70 0.89 -12.34 25.40
N GLU A 71 0.95 -13.17 24.35
CA GLU A 71 1.33 -14.57 24.49
C GLU A 71 2.84 -14.81 24.42
N LYS A 72 3.58 -13.97 23.70
CA LYS A 72 5.02 -14.20 23.42
C LYS A 72 5.91 -13.16 24.08
N LEU A 73 5.65 -11.88 23.86
CA LEU A 73 6.56 -10.82 24.28
C LEU A 73 6.43 -10.48 25.77
N LYS A 74 5.22 -10.22 26.27
CA LYS A 74 4.99 -9.81 27.66
C LYS A 74 5.49 -10.84 28.70
N PRO A 75 5.24 -12.15 28.55
CA PRO A 75 5.72 -13.14 29.53
C PRO A 75 7.24 -13.18 29.59
N LEU A 76 7.91 -13.06 28.43
CA LEU A 76 9.36 -13.05 28.37
C LEU A 76 9.95 -11.74 28.91
N ILE A 77 9.35 -10.58 28.63
CA ILE A 77 9.76 -9.30 29.22
C ILE A 77 9.65 -9.36 30.75
N LEU A 78 8.56 -9.92 31.29
CA LEU A 78 8.36 -10.07 32.72
C LEU A 78 9.44 -10.97 33.35
N ALA A 79 9.67 -12.15 32.78
CA ALA A 79 10.69 -13.08 33.25
C ALA A 79 12.10 -12.47 33.22
N VAL A 80 12.43 -11.64 32.22
CA VAL A 80 13.71 -10.92 32.13
C VAL A 80 13.82 -9.84 33.19
N LYS A 81 12.75 -9.06 33.42
CA LYS A 81 12.73 -8.01 34.45
C LYS A 81 12.91 -8.57 35.86
N GLU A 82 12.38 -9.75 36.12
CA GLU A 82 12.49 -10.44 37.41
C GLU A 82 13.77 -11.29 37.53
N GLY A 83 14.65 -11.29 36.51
CA GLY A 83 15.87 -12.10 36.50
C GLY A 83 15.65 -13.61 36.36
N ARG A 84 14.41 -14.07 36.14
CA ARG A 84 14.07 -15.49 35.93
C ARG A 84 14.58 -16.04 34.60
N LYS A 85 14.84 -15.17 33.62
CA LYS A 85 15.37 -15.55 32.31
C LYS A 85 16.45 -14.57 31.84
N MET A 86 17.56 -15.12 31.39
CA MET A 86 18.61 -14.36 30.71
C MET A 86 18.36 -14.34 29.19
N LEU A 87 18.59 -13.19 28.58
CA LEU A 87 18.57 -13.03 27.12
C LEU A 87 19.91 -13.42 26.54
N LEU A 88 19.90 -14.11 25.41
CA LEU A 88 21.08 -14.28 24.58
C LEU A 88 21.42 -12.94 23.90
N PRO A 89 22.71 -12.62 23.70
CA PRO A 89 23.11 -11.42 22.98
C PRO A 89 22.43 -11.31 21.61
N LEU A 90 22.05 -10.08 21.23
CA LEU A 90 21.41 -9.81 19.94
C LEU A 90 22.34 -10.22 18.79
N LYS A 91 21.93 -11.22 18.01
CA LYS A 91 22.68 -11.67 16.84
C LYS A 91 22.31 -10.84 15.63
N GLN A 92 23.23 -9.96 15.23
CA GLN A 92 23.07 -9.18 14.01
C GLN A 92 23.30 -10.04 12.76
N ILE A 93 22.55 -9.74 11.71
CA ILE A 93 22.62 -10.41 10.40
C ILE A 93 23.13 -9.40 9.38
N LYS A 94 24.11 -9.80 8.59
CA LYS A 94 24.64 -8.95 7.53
C LYS A 94 23.75 -8.99 6.29
N VAL A 95 23.74 -7.90 5.53
CA VAL A 95 22.86 -7.74 4.36
C VAL A 95 23.12 -8.81 3.31
N GLU A 96 24.36 -9.26 3.15
CA GLU A 96 24.74 -10.30 2.18
C GLU A 96 24.05 -11.65 2.48
N GLN A 97 23.69 -11.91 3.74
CA GLN A 97 23.00 -13.13 4.14
C GLN A 97 21.50 -13.11 3.81
N LEU A 98 20.98 -11.98 3.32
CA LEU A 98 19.57 -11.75 3.02
C LEU A 98 19.29 -11.79 1.51
N GLU A 99 20.26 -12.23 0.71
CA GLU A 99 20.10 -12.30 -0.74
C GLU A 99 18.88 -13.16 -1.11
N GLY A 100 18.01 -12.59 -1.95
CA GLY A 100 16.77 -13.24 -2.37
C GLY A 100 15.62 -13.22 -1.34
N TYR A 101 15.85 -12.81 -0.10
CA TYR A 101 14.79 -12.75 0.90
C TYR A 101 13.75 -11.66 0.55
N ARG A 102 12.48 -12.07 0.51
CA ARG A 102 11.34 -11.17 0.28
C ARG A 102 10.39 -11.27 1.47
N PRO A 103 10.29 -10.23 2.32
CA PRO A 103 9.36 -10.22 3.45
C PRO A 103 7.93 -10.57 2.99
N PRO A 104 7.25 -11.54 3.64
CA PRO A 104 5.84 -11.78 3.39
C PRO A 104 5.00 -10.59 3.90
N ILE A 105 3.76 -10.48 3.44
CA ILE A 105 2.81 -9.49 4.00
C ILE A 105 2.64 -9.81 5.49
N PRO A 106 2.84 -8.85 6.40
CA PRO A 106 2.73 -9.08 7.83
C PRO A 106 1.41 -9.73 8.24
N ASP A 107 1.47 -10.62 9.22
CA ASP A 107 0.28 -11.19 9.87
C ASP A 107 -0.30 -10.28 10.97
N TRP A 108 0.24 -9.07 11.13
CA TRP A 108 -0.26 -8.01 11.99
C TRP A 108 -0.63 -6.76 11.19
N ASN A 109 -1.55 -5.97 11.74
CA ASN A 109 -2.01 -4.72 11.14
C ASN A 109 -0.94 -3.61 11.19
N TYR A 110 -0.08 -3.57 10.18
CA TYR A 110 0.93 -2.51 10.04
C TYR A 110 0.34 -1.16 9.58
N PHE A 111 -0.96 -1.11 9.22
CA PHE A 111 -1.70 0.13 8.94
C PHE A 111 -2.34 0.75 10.18
N PHE A 112 -2.15 0.18 11.36
CA PHE A 112 -2.69 0.69 12.62
C PHE A 112 -2.45 2.21 12.81
N TRP A 113 -1.24 2.68 12.51
CA TRP A 113 -0.87 4.10 12.63
C TRP A 113 -1.53 5.02 11.58
N LEU A 114 -2.19 4.45 10.57
CA LEU A 114 -2.99 5.17 9.57
C LEU A 114 -4.48 5.17 9.91
N GLY A 115 -4.87 4.61 11.07
CA GLY A 115 -6.27 4.51 11.51
C GLY A 115 -7.04 3.32 10.93
N CYS A 116 -6.37 2.40 10.22
CA CYS A 116 -6.99 1.19 9.67
C CYS A 116 -7.28 0.17 10.77
N SER A 117 -8.50 -0.35 10.80
CA SER A 117 -8.92 -1.41 11.71
C SER A 117 -8.33 -2.78 11.33
N ASP A 118 -8.32 -3.71 12.29
CA ASP A 118 -7.84 -5.07 12.03
C ASP A 118 -8.73 -5.81 11.01
N GLU A 119 -10.03 -5.51 10.97
CA GLU A 119 -10.96 -6.08 9.98
C GLU A 119 -10.62 -5.59 8.56
N GLU A 120 -10.44 -4.28 8.38
CA GLU A 120 -10.02 -3.70 7.09
C GLU A 120 -8.68 -4.28 6.63
N TYR A 121 -7.75 -4.47 7.57
CA TYR A 121 -6.46 -5.09 7.28
C TYR A 121 -6.58 -6.56 6.88
N GLU A 122 -7.40 -7.35 7.55
CA GLU A 122 -7.64 -8.76 7.19
C GLU A 122 -8.35 -8.89 5.84
N ASN A 123 -9.30 -8.00 5.55
CA ASN A 123 -9.93 -7.93 4.23
C ASN A 123 -8.89 -7.63 3.15
N PHE A 124 -8.00 -6.66 3.40
CA PHE A 124 -6.87 -6.37 2.51
C PHE A 124 -5.94 -7.59 2.32
N ARG A 125 -5.61 -8.33 3.40
CA ARG A 125 -4.75 -9.52 3.32
C ARG A 125 -5.36 -10.66 2.51
N LYS A 126 -6.69 -10.79 2.55
CA LYS A 126 -7.45 -11.83 1.83
C LYS A 126 -7.72 -11.46 0.38
N GLN A 127 -7.65 -10.18 0.01
CA GLN A 127 -7.84 -9.74 -1.37
C GLN A 127 -6.78 -10.40 -2.28
N GLN A 128 -7.24 -10.94 -3.41
CA GLN A 128 -6.33 -11.31 -4.48
C GLN A 128 -5.56 -10.07 -4.92
N LYS A 129 -4.26 -10.22 -5.20
CA LYS A 129 -3.46 -9.12 -5.74
C LYS A 129 -4.17 -8.57 -6.97
N PRO A 130 -4.51 -7.27 -7.01
CA PRO A 130 -5.23 -6.74 -8.13
C PRO A 130 -4.36 -6.75 -9.37
N LYS A 131 -5.02 -6.77 -10.52
CA LYS A 131 -4.35 -6.51 -11.77
C LYS A 131 -3.87 -5.06 -11.78
N THR A 132 -2.62 -4.86 -12.14
CA THR A 132 -2.00 -3.53 -12.21
C THR A 132 -1.32 -3.31 -13.53
N VAL A 133 -1.30 -2.06 -13.97
CA VAL A 133 -0.61 -1.57 -15.16
C VAL A 133 0.49 -0.61 -14.68
N MET A 134 1.70 -0.74 -15.22
CA MET A 134 2.82 0.10 -14.78
C MET A 134 2.68 1.51 -15.35
N TYR A 135 2.67 2.51 -14.47
CA TYR A 135 2.62 3.93 -14.84
C TYR A 135 3.93 4.61 -14.41
N GLU A 136 4.51 5.42 -15.29
CA GLU A 136 5.74 6.16 -15.00
C GLU A 136 5.43 7.61 -14.66
N ALA A 137 5.83 8.03 -13.45
CA ALA A 137 5.69 9.40 -12.97
C ALA A 137 6.88 9.76 -12.08
N PHE A 138 7.29 11.02 -12.07
CA PHE A 138 8.40 11.50 -11.21
C PHE A 138 9.72 10.71 -11.34
N GLY A 139 9.98 10.09 -12.51
CA GLY A 139 11.15 9.25 -12.74
C GLY A 139 11.09 7.85 -12.11
N GLU A 140 9.92 7.45 -11.60
CA GLU A 140 9.69 6.14 -11.00
C GLU A 140 8.51 5.41 -11.65
N LYS A 141 8.49 4.08 -11.51
CA LYS A 141 7.39 3.23 -11.98
C LYS A 141 6.49 2.80 -10.82
N PHE A 142 5.19 2.99 -11.00
CA PHE A 142 4.13 2.69 -10.04
C PHE A 142 3.20 1.62 -10.61
N PRO A 143 2.94 0.51 -9.90
CA PRO A 143 1.87 -0.41 -10.28
C PRO A 143 0.52 0.23 -9.95
N ILE A 144 -0.27 0.54 -10.98
CA ILE A 144 -1.57 1.19 -10.85
C ILE A 144 -2.67 0.17 -11.13
N GLN A 145 -3.58 -0.01 -10.17
CA GLN A 145 -4.87 -0.65 -10.38
C GLN A 145 -5.85 0.39 -10.91
N LEU A 146 -6.65 0.02 -11.91
CA LEU A 146 -7.79 0.81 -12.37
C LEU A 146 -9.05 0.29 -11.68
N LYS A 147 -9.78 1.16 -10.98
CA LYS A 147 -11.08 0.87 -10.40
C LYS A 147 -12.16 1.55 -11.23
N VAL A 148 -13.20 0.80 -11.57
CA VAL A 148 -14.26 1.25 -12.47
C VAL A 148 -15.53 1.56 -11.68
N ASP A 149 -16.14 2.69 -11.99
CA ASP A 149 -17.44 3.10 -11.48
C ASP A 149 -18.16 4.00 -12.50
N LYS A 150 -19.20 4.71 -12.05
CA LYS A 150 -19.90 5.74 -12.80
C LYS A 150 -19.95 7.06 -12.03
N TYR A 151 -19.87 8.17 -12.75
CA TYR A 151 -20.14 9.48 -12.14
C TYR A 151 -21.61 9.59 -11.75
N SER A 152 -21.90 10.09 -10.55
CA SER A 152 -23.28 10.16 -10.04
C SER A 152 -24.19 11.07 -10.87
N MET A 153 -23.65 12.13 -11.47
CA MET A 153 -24.44 13.13 -12.21
C MET A 153 -24.76 12.68 -13.64
N THR A 154 -23.74 12.38 -14.44
CA THR A 154 -23.94 11.99 -15.85
C THR A 154 -24.10 10.49 -16.03
N GLY A 155 -23.69 9.68 -15.05
CA GLY A 155 -23.53 8.24 -15.20
C GLY A 155 -22.46 7.85 -16.21
N ASN A 156 -21.56 8.77 -16.58
CA ASN A 156 -20.42 8.48 -17.44
C ASN A 156 -19.45 7.52 -16.76
N LEU A 157 -18.61 6.86 -17.56
CA LEU A 157 -17.57 5.98 -17.05
C LEU A 157 -16.59 6.78 -16.18
N ALA A 158 -16.48 6.36 -14.91
CA ALA A 158 -15.52 6.86 -13.96
C ALA A 158 -14.43 5.81 -13.75
N ILE A 159 -13.16 6.20 -13.89
CA ILE A 159 -12.03 5.32 -13.61
C ILE A 159 -11.11 6.01 -12.60
N GLU A 160 -10.89 5.35 -11.46
CA GLU A 160 -9.95 5.77 -10.43
C GLU A 160 -8.62 5.00 -10.56
N MET A 161 -7.51 5.70 -10.39
CA MET A 161 -6.17 5.10 -10.31
C MET A 161 -5.80 4.86 -8.85
N VAL A 162 -5.44 3.62 -8.52
CA VAL A 162 -4.99 3.22 -7.19
C VAL A 162 -3.57 2.68 -7.29
N ASN A 163 -2.63 3.31 -6.58
CA ASN A 163 -1.24 2.91 -6.54
C ASN A 163 -1.02 1.76 -5.55
N TRP A 164 -0.21 0.78 -5.97
CA TRP A 164 0.14 -0.42 -5.22
C TRP A 164 1.65 -0.59 -4.98
N LYS A 165 2.48 0.44 -5.22
CA LYS A 165 3.96 0.37 -5.13
C LYS A 165 4.45 -0.29 -3.85
N HIS A 166 3.80 0.02 -2.73
CA HIS A 166 4.17 -0.47 -1.40
C HIS A 166 3.38 -1.71 -0.97
N ARG A 167 2.71 -2.37 -1.92
CA ARG A 167 1.76 -3.48 -1.72
C ARG A 167 0.60 -3.08 -0.81
N TYR A 168 0.11 -1.86 -0.94
CA TYR A 168 -1.13 -1.40 -0.33
C TYR A 168 -1.82 -0.42 -1.27
N PRO A 169 -3.16 -0.37 -1.30
CA PRO A 169 -3.88 0.58 -2.13
C PRO A 169 -3.73 1.99 -1.53
N SER A 170 -3.12 2.89 -2.29
CA SER A 170 -3.17 4.34 -2.02
C SER A 170 -3.86 5.03 -3.18
N SER A 171 -4.79 5.95 -2.91
CA SER A 171 -5.36 6.79 -3.96
C SER A 171 -4.25 7.49 -4.73
N TRP A 172 -4.33 7.44 -6.07
CA TRP A 172 -3.42 8.16 -6.95
C TRP A 172 -4.12 9.41 -7.50
N ALA A 173 -5.17 9.22 -8.31
CA ALA A 173 -6.08 10.26 -8.81
C ALA A 173 -7.15 9.62 -9.71
N ALA A 174 -8.20 10.37 -10.03
CA ALA A 174 -9.13 10.01 -11.09
C ALA A 174 -8.41 10.02 -12.46
N LEU A 175 -8.59 8.97 -13.27
CA LEU A 175 -8.11 8.92 -14.65
C LEU A 175 -9.05 9.71 -15.58
N THR A 176 -10.34 9.62 -15.33
CA THR A 176 -11.39 10.31 -16.09
C THR A 176 -11.83 11.58 -15.39
N VAL A 177 -12.57 12.43 -16.11
CA VAL A 177 -13.21 13.63 -15.57
C VAL A 177 -14.65 13.73 -16.10
N ASP A 178 -15.58 14.18 -15.25
CA ASP A 178 -16.97 14.43 -15.66
C ASP A 178 -17.14 15.89 -16.11
N LEU A 179 -17.53 16.09 -17.37
CA LEU A 179 -17.68 17.42 -17.99
C LEU A 179 -19.15 17.80 -18.22
N ASN A 180 -20.08 17.20 -17.48
CA ASN A 180 -21.53 17.41 -17.58
C ASN A 180 -22.14 17.09 -18.97
N GLU A 181 -21.38 16.44 -19.86
CA GLU A 181 -21.83 15.92 -21.14
C GLU A 181 -21.98 14.40 -21.03
N VAL A 182 -23.12 13.83 -21.42
CA VAL A 182 -23.30 12.37 -21.43
C VAL A 182 -22.51 11.77 -22.60
N CYS A 183 -21.59 10.87 -22.30
CA CYS A 183 -20.76 10.18 -23.29
C CYS A 183 -21.43 8.90 -23.79
N GLU A 184 -21.02 8.41 -24.97
CA GLU A 184 -21.39 7.06 -25.41
C GLU A 184 -20.87 6.01 -24.42
N LYS A 185 -21.46 4.81 -24.48
CA LYS A 185 -21.00 3.69 -23.66
C LYS A 185 -19.51 3.43 -23.88
N ASP A 186 -18.80 3.22 -22.78
CA ASP A 186 -17.35 3.00 -22.67
C ASP A 186 -16.50 4.21 -23.11
N CYS A 187 -17.11 5.37 -23.37
CA CYS A 187 -16.42 6.62 -23.64
C CYS A 187 -16.38 7.51 -22.39
N SER A 188 -15.28 8.22 -22.18
CA SER A 188 -15.16 9.27 -21.16
C SER A 188 -14.02 10.24 -21.49
N TYR A 189 -14.05 11.42 -20.89
CA TYR A 189 -12.96 12.39 -20.99
C TYR A 189 -11.85 12.04 -19.98
N VAL A 190 -10.60 12.13 -20.41
CA VAL A 190 -9.43 11.82 -19.55
C VAL A 190 -8.89 13.08 -18.90
N ASP A 191 -8.57 13.01 -17.61
CA ASP A 191 -8.06 14.14 -16.82
C ASP A 191 -6.59 14.47 -17.15
N THR A 192 -6.37 15.10 -18.30
CA THR A 192 -5.07 15.59 -18.73
C THR A 192 -4.57 16.78 -17.91
N ASN A 193 -5.42 17.39 -17.08
CA ASN A 193 -5.02 18.48 -16.19
C ASN A 193 -4.17 17.96 -15.03
N HIS A 194 -4.60 16.88 -14.37
CA HIS A 194 -3.82 16.28 -13.27
C HIS A 194 -2.66 15.41 -13.75
N HIS A 195 -2.81 14.71 -14.88
CA HIS A 195 -1.80 13.74 -15.33
C HIS A 195 -0.87 14.26 -16.43
N GLY A 196 -1.17 15.42 -17.01
CA GLY A 196 -0.55 15.88 -18.25
C GLY A 196 -0.91 15.01 -19.45
N ARG A 197 -0.41 15.36 -20.64
CA ARG A 197 -0.78 14.66 -21.89
C ARG A 197 -0.19 13.25 -22.06
N LYS A 198 0.85 12.91 -21.28
CA LYS A 198 1.50 11.58 -21.34
C LYS A 198 0.52 10.46 -20.94
N ILE A 199 -0.51 10.76 -20.17
CA ILE A 199 -1.54 9.78 -19.79
C ILE A 199 -2.27 9.19 -21.00
N LEU A 200 -2.43 9.96 -22.08
CA LEU A 200 -3.10 9.50 -23.30
C LEU A 200 -2.24 8.44 -24.01
N SER A 201 -0.94 8.68 -24.14
CA SER A 201 0.01 7.70 -24.66
C SER A 201 0.01 6.44 -23.80
N TRP A 202 0.02 6.60 -22.48
CA TRP A 202 -0.03 5.48 -21.54
C TRP A 202 -1.28 4.61 -21.72
N ILE A 203 -2.47 5.23 -21.92
CA ILE A 203 -3.71 4.50 -22.20
C ILE A 203 -3.58 3.66 -23.47
N ILE A 204 -3.09 4.26 -24.56
CA ILE A 204 -2.98 3.61 -25.87
C ILE A 204 -1.94 2.49 -25.84
N GLU A 205 -0.75 2.75 -25.31
CA GLU A 205 0.37 1.81 -25.24
C GLU A 205 0.06 0.58 -24.39
N ASN A 206 -0.76 0.74 -23.35
CA ASN A 206 -1.23 -0.38 -22.52
C ASN A 206 -2.51 -1.03 -23.05
N GLY A 207 -2.98 -0.60 -24.23
CA GLY A 207 -4.16 -1.13 -24.91
C GLY A 207 -5.42 -0.98 -24.07
N LEU A 208 -5.55 0.11 -23.30
CA LEU A 208 -6.71 0.40 -22.46
C LEU A 208 -7.86 1.03 -23.25
N GLY A 209 -7.54 1.71 -24.36
CA GLY A 209 -8.51 2.37 -25.21
C GLY A 209 -7.84 3.16 -26.34
N GLU A 210 -8.67 3.89 -27.08
CA GLU A 210 -8.26 4.68 -28.24
C GLU A 210 -8.86 6.09 -28.22
N VAL A 211 -8.15 7.05 -28.81
CA VAL A 211 -8.64 8.41 -28.97
C VAL A 211 -9.79 8.45 -29.98
N THR A 212 -10.87 9.14 -29.64
CA THR A 212 -12.01 9.30 -30.56
C THR A 212 -11.84 10.48 -31.52
N GLY A 213 -10.84 11.34 -31.27
CA GLY A 213 -10.67 12.63 -31.94
C GLY A 213 -11.51 13.77 -31.36
N GLN A 214 -12.49 13.46 -30.51
CA GLN A 214 -13.30 14.47 -29.83
C GLN A 214 -12.56 15.07 -28.62
N ARG A 215 -12.82 16.35 -28.37
CA ARG A 215 -12.26 17.09 -27.23
C ARG A 215 -13.33 17.98 -26.63
N ASN A 216 -13.24 18.21 -25.33
CA ASN A 216 -14.07 19.18 -24.63
C ASN A 216 -13.18 20.05 -23.72
N ARG A 217 -13.65 21.26 -23.41
CA ARG A 217 -12.90 22.27 -22.67
C ARG A 217 -13.67 22.66 -21.42
N SER A 218 -12.99 22.64 -20.28
CA SER A 218 -13.48 23.23 -19.03
C SER A 218 -12.42 24.20 -18.48
N GLY A 219 -12.82 25.46 -18.30
CA GLY A 219 -11.90 26.54 -17.96
C GLY A 219 -10.76 26.69 -18.99
N TYR A 220 -9.51 26.54 -18.52
CA TYR A 220 -8.30 26.60 -19.35
C TYR A 220 -7.80 25.22 -19.81
N CYS A 221 -8.46 24.14 -19.43
CA CYS A 221 -8.03 22.77 -19.71
C CYS A 221 -8.84 22.19 -20.88
N THR A 222 -8.17 21.40 -21.72
CA THR A 222 -8.79 20.64 -22.81
C THR A 222 -8.58 19.16 -22.54
N TYR A 223 -9.65 18.39 -22.64
CA TYR A 223 -9.70 16.97 -22.30
C TYR A 223 -10.06 16.17 -23.55
N GLU A 224 -9.25 15.17 -23.86
CA GLU A 224 -9.49 14.23 -24.95
C GLU A 224 -10.50 13.15 -24.52
N LYS A 225 -11.50 12.87 -25.38
CA LYS A 225 -12.42 11.75 -25.18
C LYS A 225 -11.72 10.46 -25.64
N ILE A 226 -11.73 9.46 -24.78
CA ILE A 226 -11.22 8.12 -25.04
C ILE A 226 -12.38 7.14 -25.10
N ARG A 227 -12.34 6.22 -26.08
CA ARG A 227 -13.14 4.98 -26.07
C ARG A 227 -12.31 3.91 -25.39
N PHE A 228 -12.69 3.53 -24.18
CA PHE A 228 -12.03 2.46 -23.44
C PHE A 228 -12.49 1.09 -23.94
N TYR A 229 -11.60 0.11 -23.91
CA TYR A 229 -11.93 -1.25 -24.33
C TYR A 229 -12.59 -2.03 -23.18
N PRO A 230 -13.87 -2.46 -23.33
CA PRO A 230 -14.62 -3.14 -22.26
C PRO A 230 -13.92 -4.36 -21.68
N GLU A 231 -13.30 -5.17 -22.53
CA GLU A 231 -12.61 -6.39 -22.11
C GLU A 231 -11.45 -6.09 -21.16
N LYS A 232 -10.79 -4.94 -21.31
CA LYS A 232 -9.73 -4.49 -20.41
C LYS A 232 -10.28 -3.95 -19.11
N LEU A 233 -11.37 -3.20 -19.16
CA LEU A 233 -12.02 -2.70 -17.94
C LEU A 233 -12.55 -3.84 -17.08
N LYS A 234 -13.20 -4.85 -17.67
CA LYS A 234 -13.65 -6.08 -16.98
C LYS A 234 -12.50 -6.85 -16.35
N ASP A 235 -11.37 -6.92 -17.06
CA ASP A 235 -10.17 -7.62 -16.60
C ASP A 235 -9.44 -6.87 -15.47
N CYS A 236 -9.57 -5.54 -15.39
CA CYS A 236 -9.08 -4.74 -14.27
C CYS A 236 -10.01 -4.75 -13.05
N ASP A 237 -11.30 -4.57 -13.27
CA ASP A 237 -12.32 -4.46 -12.22
C ASP A 237 -13.68 -4.99 -12.72
N PRO A 238 -13.91 -6.32 -12.64
CA PRO A 238 -15.11 -6.95 -13.20
C PRO A 238 -16.38 -6.49 -12.50
N GLU A 239 -16.34 -6.34 -11.16
CA GLU A 239 -17.48 -5.88 -10.37
C GLU A 239 -17.79 -4.41 -10.62
N GLY A 240 -16.75 -3.56 -10.68
CA GLY A 240 -16.89 -2.14 -11.02
C GLY A 240 -17.47 -1.92 -12.40
N TYR A 241 -16.94 -2.65 -13.40
CA TYR A 241 -17.47 -2.57 -14.75
C TYR A 241 -18.92 -3.05 -14.84
N GLN A 242 -19.30 -4.10 -14.09
CA GLN A 242 -20.70 -4.55 -14.04
C GLN A 242 -21.63 -3.48 -13.45
N ARG A 243 -21.23 -2.81 -12.36
CA ARG A 243 -22.02 -1.70 -11.78
C ARG A 243 -22.19 -0.53 -12.75
N TYR A 244 -21.14 -0.20 -13.49
CA TYR A 244 -21.17 0.80 -14.56
C TYR A 244 -22.14 0.40 -15.68
N LYS A 245 -22.02 -0.85 -16.17
CA LYS A 245 -22.77 -1.37 -17.32
C LYS A 245 -24.28 -1.38 -17.10
N ILE A 246 -24.77 -1.66 -15.88
CA ILE A 246 -26.22 -1.74 -15.57
C ILE A 246 -26.97 -0.48 -16.03
N LYS A 247 -26.37 0.71 -15.94
CA LYS A 247 -26.98 1.96 -16.42
C LYS A 247 -27.36 1.89 -17.92
N PHE A 248 -26.54 1.23 -18.72
CA PHE A 248 -26.73 1.13 -20.18
C PHE A 248 -27.60 -0.05 -20.59
N GLU A 249 -28.05 -0.88 -19.64
CA GLU A 249 -29.01 -1.97 -19.88
C GLU A 249 -30.45 -1.54 -19.54
N GLU A 250 -30.62 -0.41 -18.84
CA GLU A 250 -31.92 0.19 -18.49
C GLU A 250 -32.45 1.19 -19.56
N THR A 251 -31.87 1.19 -20.77
CA THR A 251 -32.27 2.04 -21.91
C THR A 251 -32.59 1.20 -23.14
#